data_AF-A0A951SYX8-F1
#
_entry.id   AF-A0A951SYX8-F1
#
_cell.length_a   1.000
_cell.length_b   1.000
_cell.length_c   1.000
_cell.angle_alpha   90.00
_cell.angle_beta   90.00
_cell.angle_gamma   90.00
#
_symmetry.space_group_name_H-M   'P 1'
#
loop_
_entity.id
_entity.type
_entity.pdbx_description
1 polymer ?
#
loop_
_entity_poly.entity_id
_entity_poly.type
_entity_poly.pdbx_seq_one_letter_code
_entity_poly.pdbx_strand_id
1 'polypeptide(L)'
;MATQKQNKAILTTGFIIGIIGVILATLLLCKHGFPELCTSSFGCSIEGVDGCQRLGESSESKIFGLIPIAFFGLIYYVFLTAVIGWQLKKLTIEKAALFLYATIFGLAVDAVLGYINFTQILTPCILCAYTYLITLALFILALTHYLQMSRSMSRSKKKPNFGVMLQEMMNPALVGLAVPLLISFTFWSIDRMKAPTEVADNLLAENKVEITLEDLSALKEVNLNLTGIRSVEGAENGYIVIQKFADFLCPHCYHASQLLQEAMKRWPGRIKVYYRHFPLDSTCNPELHGKPNKPIGDWRCNGAQAAICAADFPKFPEYYHGIF
;
A
#
# COMPACT_ATOMS: atom_id res chain seq x y z
N MET A 1 28.45 -38.12 -6.62
CA MET A 1 29.20 -36.84 -6.43
C MET A 1 28.67 -35.70 -7.30
N ALA A 2 28.43 -35.87 -8.61
CA ALA A 2 27.95 -34.79 -9.49
C ALA A 2 26.58 -34.18 -9.07
N THR A 3 25.60 -35.02 -8.74
CA THR A 3 24.26 -34.58 -8.27
C THR A 3 24.29 -33.83 -6.94
N GLN A 4 25.20 -34.18 -6.03
CA GLN A 4 25.35 -33.50 -4.74
C GLN A 4 25.97 -32.10 -4.90
N LYS A 5 26.91 -31.93 -5.85
CA LYS A 5 27.51 -30.63 -6.17
C LYS A 5 26.49 -29.70 -6.85
N GLN A 6 25.68 -30.23 -7.76
CA GLN A 6 24.59 -29.49 -8.42
C GLN A 6 23.51 -29.04 -7.41
N ASN A 7 23.07 -29.92 -6.51
CA ASN A 7 22.11 -29.57 -5.46
C ASN A 7 22.62 -28.44 -4.55
N LYS A 8 23.90 -28.46 -4.17
CA LYS A 8 24.49 -27.38 -3.37
C LYS A 8 24.52 -26.06 -4.12
N ALA A 9 24.82 -26.06 -5.43
CA ALA A 9 24.81 -24.84 -6.24
C ALA A 9 23.41 -24.21 -6.29
N ILE A 10 22.37 -25.01 -6.52
CA ILE A 10 20.96 -24.56 -6.52
C ILE A 10 20.59 -23.93 -5.18
N LEU A 11 20.93 -24.59 -4.07
CA LEU A 11 20.64 -24.09 -2.73
C LEU A 11 21.41 -22.80 -2.40
N THR A 12 22.67 -22.68 -2.82
CA THR A 12 23.45 -21.43 -2.64
C THR A 12 22.85 -20.28 -3.44
N THR A 13 22.47 -20.51 -4.70
CA THR A 13 21.77 -19.50 -5.51
C THR A 13 20.44 -19.11 -4.89
N GLY A 14 19.65 -20.09 -4.42
CA GLY A 14 18.40 -19.85 -3.72
C GLY A 14 18.59 -19.06 -2.43
N PHE A 15 19.67 -19.29 -1.68
CA PHE A 15 19.99 -18.55 -0.46
C PHE A 15 20.28 -17.08 -0.75
N ILE A 16 21.05 -16.78 -1.80
CA ILE A 16 21.33 -15.41 -2.23
C ILE A 16 20.04 -14.70 -2.65
N ILE A 17 19.21 -15.34 -3.47
CA ILE A 17 17.92 -14.80 -3.90
C ILE A 17 16.98 -14.58 -2.70
N GLY A 18 16.98 -15.50 -1.73
CA GLY A 18 16.22 -15.37 -0.49
C GLY A 18 16.64 -14.15 0.33
N ILE A 19 17.96 -13.88 0.45
CA ILE A 19 18.46 -12.67 1.11
C ILE A 19 17.99 -11.39 0.39
N ILE A 20 18.02 -11.38 -0.95
CA ILE A 20 17.48 -10.25 -1.72
C ILE A 20 15.98 -10.06 -1.41
N GLY A 21 15.22 -11.14 -1.33
CA GLY A 21 13.81 -11.11 -0.90
C GLY A 21 13.61 -10.53 0.49
N VAL A 22 14.46 -10.90 1.47
CA VAL A 22 14.44 -10.33 2.83
C VAL A 22 14.71 -8.82 2.81
N ILE A 23 15.68 -8.37 2.01
CA ILE A 23 16.00 -6.94 1.86
C ILE A 23 14.80 -6.19 1.28
N LEU A 24 14.21 -6.66 0.18
CA LEU A 24 13.05 -6.01 -0.42
C LEU A 24 11.84 -5.99 0.51
N ALA A 25 11.57 -7.09 1.23
CA ALA A 25 10.48 -7.15 2.20
C ALA A 25 10.71 -6.23 3.40
N THR A 26 11.96 -6.06 3.84
CA THR A 26 12.33 -5.10 4.89
C THR A 26 12.10 -3.66 4.42
N LEU A 27 12.45 -3.35 3.17
CA LEU A 27 12.18 -2.03 2.57
C LEU A 27 10.68 -1.77 2.45
N LEU A 28 9.89 -2.76 2.01
CA LEU A 28 8.43 -2.67 1.96
C LEU A 28 7.83 -2.47 3.36
N LEU A 29 8.34 -3.18 4.38
CA LEU A 29 7.89 -3.02 5.76
C LEU A 29 8.19 -1.62 6.29
N CYS A 30 9.37 -1.06 5.97
CA CYS A 30 9.69 0.31 6.35
C CYS A 30 8.75 1.31 5.66
N LYS A 31 8.54 1.19 4.34
CA LYS A 31 7.66 2.10 3.59
C LYS A 31 6.19 2.04 4.01
N HIS A 32 5.65 0.84 4.23
CA HIS A 32 4.24 0.68 4.61
C HIS A 32 4.00 0.91 6.11
N GLY A 33 4.91 0.44 6.96
CA GLY A 33 4.76 0.46 8.42
C GLY A 33 5.25 1.75 9.07
N PHE A 34 6.24 2.41 8.45
CA PHE A 34 6.94 3.56 9.02
C PHE A 34 7.26 4.63 7.95
N PRO A 35 6.23 5.24 7.34
CA PRO A 35 6.40 6.16 6.20
C PRO A 35 7.29 7.38 6.53
N GLU A 36 7.27 7.89 7.76
CA GLU A 36 8.13 9.00 8.23
C GLU A 36 9.62 8.62 8.35
N LEU A 37 9.95 7.32 8.46
CA LEU A 37 11.33 6.83 8.48
C LEU A 37 11.89 6.62 7.08
N CYS A 38 11.05 6.23 6.13
CA CYS A 38 11.45 5.79 4.80
C CYS A 38 10.77 6.62 3.68
N THR A 39 11.01 7.93 3.68
CA THR A 39 10.46 8.91 2.71
C THR A 39 11.16 8.91 1.34
N SER A 40 12.26 8.18 1.18
CA SER A 40 13.05 8.20 -0.06
C SER A 40 12.42 7.35 -1.16
N SER A 41 12.31 7.94 -2.37
CA SER A 41 11.86 7.26 -3.59
C SER A 41 12.95 6.34 -4.17
N PHE A 42 13.47 5.41 -3.37
CA PHE A 42 14.36 4.36 -3.90
C PHE A 42 13.58 3.50 -4.90
N GLY A 43 13.70 3.84 -6.19
CA GLY A 43 13.26 3.04 -7.33
C GLY A 43 11.75 2.87 -7.52
N CYS A 44 10.91 3.73 -6.93
CA CYS A 44 9.45 3.53 -6.86
C CYS A 44 8.59 4.65 -7.47
N SER A 45 9.17 5.81 -7.83
CA SER A 45 8.39 6.88 -8.45
C SER A 45 8.29 6.71 -9.96
N ILE A 46 7.09 6.46 -10.46
CA ILE A 46 6.74 6.71 -11.85
C ILE A 46 6.10 8.10 -11.88
N GLU A 47 6.65 9.02 -12.68
CA GLU A 47 6.12 10.40 -12.83
C GLU A 47 6.03 11.21 -11.52
N GLY A 48 6.90 10.92 -10.55
CA GLY A 48 6.94 11.63 -9.26
C GLY A 48 5.98 11.09 -8.19
N VAL A 49 5.24 10.01 -8.46
CA VAL A 49 4.34 9.36 -7.49
C VAL A 49 4.90 8.01 -7.04
N ASP A 50 5.11 7.83 -5.73
CA ASP A 50 5.52 6.53 -5.15
C ASP A 50 4.32 5.59 -5.01
N GLY A 51 4.22 4.63 -5.94
CA GLY A 51 3.14 3.63 -5.95
C GLY A 51 3.17 2.68 -4.73
N CYS A 52 4.32 2.52 -4.08
CA CYS A 52 4.45 1.67 -2.90
C CYS A 52 3.97 2.39 -1.63
N GLN A 53 4.16 3.71 -1.52
CA GLN A 53 3.57 4.49 -0.45
C GLN A 53 2.04 4.50 -0.54
N ARG A 54 1.49 4.74 -1.74
CA ARG A 54 0.03 4.71 -1.98
C ARG A 54 -0.59 3.35 -1.72
N LEU A 55 0.09 2.27 -2.12
CA LEU A 55 -0.34 0.92 -1.77
C LEU A 55 -0.39 0.75 -0.25
N GLY A 56 0.62 1.23 0.49
CA GLY A 56 0.65 1.21 1.96
C GLY A 56 -0.49 1.95 2.64
N GLU A 57 -1.04 2.99 2.01
CA GLU A 57 -2.18 3.77 2.53
C GLU A 57 -3.56 3.15 2.22
N SER A 58 -3.63 2.18 1.30
CA SER A 58 -4.89 1.53 0.90
C SER A 58 -5.45 0.61 2.00
N SER A 59 -6.78 0.37 1.99
CA SER A 59 -7.45 -0.57 2.91
C SER A 59 -6.88 -1.98 2.82
N GLU A 60 -6.45 -2.37 1.62
CA GLU A 60 -5.93 -3.70 1.31
C GLU A 60 -4.51 -3.92 1.84
N SER A 61 -3.84 -2.90 2.37
CA SER A 61 -2.44 -3.01 2.82
C SER A 61 -2.29 -3.55 4.25
N LYS A 62 -3.39 -3.59 5.01
CA LYS A 62 -3.42 -3.98 6.43
C LYS A 62 -4.33 -5.18 6.65
N ILE A 63 -3.77 -6.26 7.17
CA ILE A 63 -4.56 -7.41 7.63
C ILE A 63 -5.19 -7.05 8.98
N PHE A 64 -6.51 -7.23 9.09
CA PHE A 64 -7.33 -6.81 10.25
C PHE A 64 -7.19 -5.31 10.60
N GLY A 65 -6.80 -4.45 9.64
CA GLY A 65 -6.63 -3.02 9.85
C GLY A 65 -5.42 -2.62 10.70
N LEU A 66 -4.62 -3.58 11.19
CA LEU A 66 -3.56 -3.36 12.17
C LEU A 66 -2.16 -3.71 11.65
N ILE A 67 -2.00 -4.82 10.93
CA ILE A 67 -0.68 -5.35 10.58
C ILE A 67 -0.43 -5.19 9.08
N PRO A 68 0.63 -4.47 8.66
CA PRO A 68 0.99 -4.36 7.25
C PRO A 68 1.24 -5.72 6.61
N ILE A 69 0.73 -5.96 5.40
CA ILE A 69 0.99 -7.20 4.64
C ILE A 69 2.50 -7.43 4.45
N ALA A 70 3.28 -6.35 4.34
CA ALA A 70 4.73 -6.41 4.25
C ALA A 70 5.40 -7.14 5.42
N PHE A 71 4.80 -7.13 6.62
CA PHE A 71 5.29 -7.90 7.76
C PHE A 71 5.19 -9.41 7.52
N PHE A 72 4.08 -9.88 6.95
CA PHE A 72 3.91 -11.28 6.57
C PHE A 72 4.84 -11.68 5.41
N GLY A 73 5.06 -10.77 4.45
CA GLY A 73 6.07 -10.96 3.41
C GLY A 73 7.48 -11.15 4.00
N LEU A 74 7.85 -10.34 5.00
CA LEU A 74 9.14 -10.46 5.68
C LEU A 74 9.27 -11.80 6.43
N ILE A 75 8.23 -12.24 7.16
CA ILE A 75 8.17 -13.57 7.77
C ILE A 75 8.42 -14.66 6.73
N TYR A 76 7.74 -14.57 5.59
CA TYR A 76 7.84 -15.55 4.51
C TYR A 76 9.26 -15.64 3.93
N TYR A 77 9.89 -14.52 3.58
CA TYR A 77 11.24 -14.55 3.00
C TYR A 77 12.32 -14.95 4.01
N VAL A 78 12.20 -14.55 5.28
CA VAL A 78 13.13 -15.01 6.34
C VAL A 78 12.96 -16.52 6.54
N PHE A 79 11.72 -17.01 6.62
CA PHE A 79 11.43 -18.43 6.75
C PHE A 79 12.03 -19.25 5.59
N LEU A 80 11.80 -18.84 4.34
CA LEU A 80 12.36 -19.52 3.18
C LEU A 80 13.89 -19.52 3.19
N THR A 81 14.50 -18.37 3.49
CA THR A 81 15.96 -18.25 3.57
C THR A 81 16.54 -19.16 4.66
N ALA A 82 15.86 -19.28 5.81
CA ALA A 82 16.22 -20.18 6.88
C ALA A 82 16.07 -21.66 6.47
N VAL A 83 14.98 -22.03 5.78
CA VAL A 83 14.79 -23.39 5.23
C VAL A 83 15.90 -23.77 4.25
N ILE A 84 16.28 -22.86 3.35
CA ILE A 84 17.37 -23.09 2.38
C ILE A 84 18.72 -23.22 3.12
N GLY A 85 19.01 -22.33 4.07
CA GLY A 85 20.23 -22.39 4.88
C GLY A 85 20.34 -23.69 5.70
N TRP A 86 19.20 -24.18 6.22
CA TRP A 86 19.14 -25.44 6.96
C TRP A 86 19.40 -26.68 6.09
N GLN A 87 19.07 -26.61 4.80
CA GLN A 87 19.34 -27.66 3.83
C GLN A 87 20.82 -27.77 3.44
N LEU A 88 21.57 -26.65 3.49
CA LEU A 88 23.00 -26.64 3.20
C LEU A 88 23.82 -27.53 4.15
N LYS A 89 23.37 -27.70 5.40
CA LYS A 89 24.01 -28.57 6.40
C LYS A 89 23.76 -30.06 6.10
N LYS A 90 22.51 -30.42 5.81
CA LYS A 90 22.09 -31.79 5.56
C LYS A 90 20.90 -31.81 4.60
N LEU A 91 21.13 -32.35 3.40
CA LEU A 91 20.12 -32.51 2.37
C LEU A 91 19.24 -33.72 2.68
N THR A 92 17.93 -33.49 2.78
CA THR A 92 16.91 -34.55 2.97
C THR A 92 15.70 -34.25 2.09
N ILE A 93 14.95 -35.28 1.69
CA ILE A 93 13.78 -35.09 0.79
C ILE A 93 12.67 -34.28 1.46
N GLU A 94 12.53 -34.41 2.77
CA GLU A 94 11.53 -33.71 3.57
C GLU A 94 11.75 -32.20 3.54
N LYS A 95 13.01 -31.74 3.61
CA LYS A 95 13.34 -30.31 3.53
C LYS A 95 13.16 -29.74 2.13
N ALA A 96 13.47 -30.52 1.09
CA ALA A 96 13.20 -30.09 -0.28
C ALA A 96 11.70 -30.04 -0.58
N ALA A 97 10.91 -30.98 -0.04
CA ALA A 97 9.46 -30.93 -0.10
C ALA A 97 8.90 -29.71 0.64
N LEU A 98 9.40 -29.40 1.84
CA LEU A 98 9.03 -28.21 2.60
C LEU A 98 9.32 -26.93 1.80
N PHE A 99 10.50 -26.83 1.19
CA PHE A 99 10.87 -25.68 0.36
C PHE A 99 9.95 -25.52 -0.86
N LEU A 100 9.60 -26.63 -1.52
CA LEU A 100 8.67 -26.62 -2.65
C LEU A 100 7.25 -26.22 -2.24
N TYR A 101 6.70 -26.81 -1.18
CA TYR A 101 5.34 -26.49 -0.75
C TYR A 101 5.22 -25.05 -0.23
N ALA A 102 6.24 -24.55 0.47
CA ALA A 102 6.27 -23.16 0.91
C ALA A 102 6.28 -22.17 -0.28
N THR A 103 7.04 -22.46 -1.34
CA THR A 103 7.07 -21.60 -2.54
C THR A 103 5.79 -21.69 -3.38
N ILE A 104 5.12 -22.85 -3.40
CA ILE A 104 3.77 -22.98 -4.01
C ILE A 104 2.76 -22.11 -3.27
N PHE A 105 2.78 -22.14 -1.93
CA PHE A 105 1.91 -21.29 -1.12
C PHE A 105 2.16 -19.80 -1.41
N GLY A 106 3.44 -19.39 -1.45
CA GLY A 106 3.80 -18.01 -1.80
C GLY A 106 3.31 -17.60 -3.19
N LEU A 107 3.45 -18.45 -4.21
CA LEU A 107 2.94 -18.16 -5.55
C LEU A 107 1.42 -17.99 -5.60
N ALA A 108 0.68 -18.78 -4.81
CA ALA A 108 -0.77 -18.63 -4.72
C ALA A 108 -1.16 -17.27 -4.11
N VAL A 109 -0.45 -16.84 -3.06
CA VAL A 109 -0.64 -15.52 -2.45
C VAL A 109 -0.23 -14.40 -3.42
N ASP A 110 0.92 -14.52 -4.08
CA ASP A 110 1.43 -13.54 -5.04
C ASP A 110 0.52 -13.40 -6.26
N ALA A 111 -0.18 -14.46 -6.68
CA ALA A 111 -1.17 -14.37 -7.75
C ALA A 111 -2.36 -13.48 -7.35
N VAL A 112 -2.82 -13.58 -6.11
CA VAL A 112 -3.90 -12.74 -5.57
C VAL A 112 -3.42 -11.29 -5.41
N LEU A 113 -2.28 -11.09 -4.75
CA LEU A 113 -1.72 -9.75 -4.52
C LEU A 113 -1.30 -9.07 -5.82
N GLY A 114 -0.80 -9.83 -6.79
CA GLY A 114 -0.48 -9.37 -8.14
C GLY A 114 -1.73 -8.93 -8.90
N TYR A 115 -2.82 -9.70 -8.84
CA TYR A 115 -4.09 -9.30 -9.43
C TYR A 115 -4.56 -7.95 -8.86
N ILE A 116 -4.56 -7.79 -7.54
CA ILE A 116 -4.94 -6.53 -6.88
C ILE A 116 -4.01 -5.39 -7.34
N ASN A 117 -2.69 -5.59 -7.27
CA ASN A 117 -1.70 -4.56 -7.59
C ASN A 117 -1.78 -4.04 -9.03
N PHE A 118 -2.10 -4.90 -10.01
CA PHE A 118 -2.13 -4.51 -11.42
C PHE A 118 -3.52 -4.16 -11.97
N THR A 119 -4.61 -4.51 -11.26
CA THR A 119 -5.98 -4.27 -11.77
C THR A 119 -6.79 -3.30 -10.93
N GLN A 120 -6.55 -3.23 -9.62
CA GLN A 120 -7.38 -2.42 -8.71
C GLN A 120 -6.71 -1.11 -8.28
N ILE A 121 -5.40 -0.95 -8.53
CA ILE A 121 -4.62 0.19 -8.05
C ILE A 121 -4.17 1.04 -9.24
N LEU A 122 -4.41 2.35 -9.14
CA LEU A 122 -4.08 3.31 -10.20
C LEU A 122 -2.56 3.40 -10.46
N THR A 123 -1.74 3.26 -9.41
CA THR A 123 -0.27 3.26 -9.48
C THR A 123 0.29 1.96 -8.90
N PRO A 124 0.75 1.01 -9.73
CA PRO A 124 1.24 -0.27 -9.25
C PRO A 124 2.54 -0.12 -8.45
N CYS A 125 2.70 -0.88 -7.36
CA CYS A 125 3.96 -0.91 -6.62
C CYS A 125 4.97 -1.84 -7.31
N ILE A 126 6.06 -1.26 -7.80
CA ILE A 126 7.14 -1.99 -8.50
C ILE A 126 7.91 -2.91 -7.53
N LEU A 127 8.09 -2.53 -6.27
CA LEU A 127 8.77 -3.39 -5.29
C LEU A 127 7.99 -4.69 -5.04
N CYS A 128 6.67 -4.63 -5.00
CA CYS A 128 5.83 -5.83 -4.93
C CYS A 128 6.02 -6.72 -6.17
N ALA A 129 6.12 -6.13 -7.37
CA ALA A 129 6.43 -6.89 -8.58
C ALA A 129 7.79 -7.61 -8.49
N TYR A 130 8.82 -6.97 -7.93
CA TYR A 130 10.09 -7.63 -7.69
C TYR A 130 9.99 -8.78 -6.68
N THR A 131 9.20 -8.64 -5.61
CA THR A 131 8.97 -9.76 -4.68
C THR A 131 8.28 -10.94 -5.37
N TYR A 132 7.30 -10.69 -6.25
CA TYR A 132 6.64 -11.76 -7.01
C TYR A 132 7.61 -12.50 -7.94
N LEU A 133 8.52 -11.77 -8.60
CA LEU A 133 9.58 -12.36 -9.44
C LEU A 133 10.57 -13.18 -8.62
N ILE A 134 10.93 -12.73 -7.41
CA ILE A 134 11.79 -13.48 -6.50
C ILE A 134 11.11 -14.78 -6.08
N THR A 135 9.83 -14.75 -5.70
CA THR A 135 9.07 -15.95 -5.34
C THR A 135 9.03 -16.94 -6.50
N LEU A 136 8.77 -16.47 -7.73
CA LEU A 136 8.79 -17.30 -8.93
C LEU A 136 10.17 -17.94 -9.17
N ALA A 137 11.26 -17.17 -9.02
CA ALA A 137 12.62 -17.69 -9.15
C ALA A 137 12.91 -18.78 -8.09
N LEU A 138 12.53 -18.55 -6.82
CA LEU A 138 12.68 -19.51 -5.74
C LEU A 138 11.86 -20.78 -5.97
N PHE A 139 10.65 -20.68 -6.53
CA PHE A 139 9.84 -21.83 -6.91
C PHE A 139 10.52 -22.68 -7.99
N ILE A 140 11.08 -22.06 -9.03
CA ILE A 140 11.81 -22.79 -10.09
C ILE A 140 13.02 -23.53 -9.49
N LEU A 141 13.76 -22.89 -8.58
CA LEU A 141 14.87 -23.54 -7.87
C LEU A 141 14.39 -24.67 -6.94
N ALA A 142 13.27 -24.47 -6.23
CA ALA A 142 12.69 -25.49 -5.36
C ALA A 142 12.20 -26.72 -6.15
N LEU A 143 11.52 -26.49 -7.28
CA LEU A 143 11.03 -27.53 -8.17
C LEU A 143 12.19 -28.33 -8.77
N THR A 144 13.20 -27.64 -9.31
CA THR A 144 14.38 -28.31 -9.88
C THR A 144 15.14 -29.10 -8.82
N HIS A 145 15.31 -28.56 -7.62
CA HIS A 145 15.96 -29.26 -6.50
C HIS A 145 15.17 -30.51 -6.07
N TYR A 146 13.85 -30.39 -5.90
CA TYR A 146 12.98 -31.50 -5.51
C TYR A 146 12.97 -32.61 -6.58
N LEU A 147 12.88 -32.26 -7.86
CA LEU A 147 12.91 -33.23 -8.96
C LEU A 147 14.26 -33.95 -9.06
N GLN A 148 15.38 -33.23 -8.89
CA GLN A 148 16.71 -33.85 -8.87
C GLN A 148 16.87 -34.82 -7.70
N MET A 149 16.42 -34.41 -6.52
CA MET A 149 16.47 -35.25 -5.32
C MET A 149 15.55 -36.47 -5.43
N SER A 150 14.32 -36.30 -5.93
CA SER A 150 13.35 -37.37 -6.16
C SER A 150 13.87 -38.39 -7.18
N ARG A 151 14.48 -37.95 -8.29
CA ARG A 151 15.12 -38.85 -9.27
C ARG A 151 16.28 -39.64 -8.65
N SER A 152 17.12 -38.99 -7.83
CA SER A 152 18.22 -39.66 -7.14
C SER A 152 17.74 -40.68 -6.09
N MET A 153 16.58 -40.46 -5.48
CA MET A 153 15.99 -41.33 -4.45
C MET A 153 14.95 -42.32 -4.98
N SER A 154 14.52 -42.21 -6.25
CA SER A 154 13.55 -43.12 -6.90
C SER A 154 13.99 -44.59 -6.83
N ARG A 155 15.28 -44.86 -6.63
CA ARG A 155 15.83 -46.20 -6.35
C ARG A 155 15.41 -46.79 -4.99
N SER A 156 14.85 -46.00 -4.08
CA SER A 156 14.56 -46.36 -2.67
C SER A 156 13.07 -46.26 -2.28
N LYS A 157 12.15 -45.87 -3.17
CA LYS A 157 10.67 -45.80 -2.95
C LYS A 157 10.19 -45.10 -1.65
N LYS A 158 10.99 -44.20 -1.07
CA LYS A 158 10.63 -43.52 0.18
C LYS A 158 9.86 -42.23 -0.13
N LYS A 159 8.57 -42.18 0.20
CA LYS A 159 7.77 -40.94 0.15
C LYS A 159 8.19 -40.00 1.29
N PRO A 160 8.09 -38.68 1.14
CA PRO A 160 8.38 -37.75 2.22
C PRO A 160 7.42 -37.99 3.38
N ASN A 161 7.96 -38.09 4.59
CA ASN A 161 7.17 -38.27 5.80
C ASN A 161 6.69 -36.90 6.31
N PHE A 162 5.38 -36.70 6.37
CA PHE A 162 4.76 -35.44 6.78
C PHE A 162 5.13 -35.03 8.22
N GLY A 163 5.23 -36.00 9.15
CA GLY A 163 5.59 -35.70 10.55
C GLY A 163 7.02 -35.17 10.68
N VAL A 164 7.96 -35.75 9.92
CA VAL A 164 9.35 -35.28 9.88
C VAL A 164 9.46 -33.92 9.18
N MET A 165 8.65 -33.69 8.15
CA MET A 165 8.58 -32.39 7.48
C MET A 165 8.10 -31.28 8.42
N LEU A 166 7.06 -31.55 9.23
CA LEU A 166 6.55 -30.60 10.22
C LEU A 166 7.58 -30.33 11.33
N GLN A 167 8.30 -31.36 11.77
CA GLN A 167 9.38 -31.20 12.74
C GLN A 167 10.53 -30.33 12.20
N GLU A 168 10.94 -30.53 10.94
CA GLU A 168 11.99 -29.73 10.30
C GLU A 168 11.54 -28.29 10.00
N MET A 169 10.24 -28.00 10.01
CA MET A 169 9.68 -26.66 9.85
C MET A 169 9.83 -25.81 11.12
N MET A 170 9.90 -26.41 12.32
CA MET A 170 9.86 -25.67 13.59
C MET A 170 11.02 -24.68 13.75
N ASN A 171 12.26 -25.12 13.48
CA ASN A 171 13.45 -24.28 13.61
C ASN A 171 13.44 -23.07 12.65
N PRO A 172 13.25 -23.25 11.32
CA PRO A 172 13.17 -22.10 10.42
C PRO A 172 11.92 -21.24 10.68
N ALA A 173 10.82 -21.79 11.18
CA ALA A 173 9.65 -20.99 11.58
C ALA A 173 9.97 -20.07 12.76
N LEU A 174 10.74 -20.54 13.74
CA LEU A 174 11.20 -19.70 14.85
C LEU A 174 12.05 -18.53 14.35
N VAL A 175 13.00 -18.79 13.44
CA VAL A 175 13.81 -17.73 12.80
C VAL A 175 12.93 -16.78 11.98
N GLY A 176 12.00 -17.36 11.22
CA GLY A 176 11.01 -16.67 10.40
C GLY A 176 10.11 -15.71 11.20
N LEU A 177 9.90 -15.95 12.49
CA LEU A 177 9.14 -15.05 13.37
C LEU A 177 10.05 -14.11 14.16
N ALA A 178 11.16 -14.60 14.71
CA ALA A 178 12.03 -13.82 15.59
C ALA A 178 12.70 -12.66 14.85
N VAL A 179 13.22 -12.88 13.63
CA VAL A 179 13.95 -11.84 12.89
C VAL A 179 13.03 -10.70 12.46
N PRO A 180 11.84 -10.93 11.86
CA PRO A 180 10.92 -9.84 11.52
C PRO A 180 10.42 -9.07 12.73
N LEU A 181 10.19 -9.75 13.86
CA LEU A 181 9.82 -9.08 15.12
C LEU A 181 10.93 -8.17 15.62
N LEU A 182 12.19 -8.62 15.57
CA LEU A 182 13.36 -7.79 15.91
C LEU A 182 13.47 -6.59 14.97
N ILE A 183 13.36 -6.79 13.65
CA ILE A 183 13.40 -5.71 12.66
C ILE A 183 12.27 -4.71 12.91
N SER A 184 11.05 -5.18 13.11
CA SER A 184 9.89 -4.33 13.41
C SER A 184 10.06 -3.56 14.70
N PHE A 185 10.61 -4.21 15.74
CA PHE A 185 10.92 -3.55 17.01
C PHE A 185 12.03 -2.50 16.85
N THR A 186 13.05 -2.76 16.02
CA THR A 186 14.08 -1.75 15.75
C THR A 186 13.52 -0.55 15.01
N PHE A 187 12.70 -0.73 13.98
CA PHE A 187 12.04 0.38 13.30
C PHE A 187 11.11 1.14 14.24
N TRP A 188 10.28 0.43 15.02
CA TRP A 188 9.42 1.05 16.02
C TRP A 188 10.21 1.82 17.08
N SER A 189 11.35 1.29 17.52
CA SER A 189 12.23 1.96 18.48
C SER A 189 12.86 3.22 17.88
N ILE A 190 13.34 3.16 16.64
CA ILE A 190 13.90 4.32 15.94
C ILE A 190 12.82 5.38 15.69
N ASP A 191 11.62 4.95 15.28
CA ASP A 191 10.45 5.80 15.08
C ASP A 191 10.05 6.52 16.38
N ARG A 192 10.10 5.82 17.52
CA ARG A 192 9.85 6.39 18.85
C ARG A 192 10.98 7.27 19.37
N MET A 193 12.23 7.00 19.00
CA MET A 193 13.41 7.78 19.39
C MET A 193 13.52 9.08 18.62
N LYS A 194 13.04 9.12 17.36
CA LYS A 194 12.60 10.38 16.78
C LYS A 194 11.40 10.81 17.64
N ALA A 195 11.63 11.75 18.55
CA ALA A 195 10.66 12.19 19.56
C ALA A 195 9.23 12.21 19.02
N PRO A 196 8.21 11.85 19.83
CA PRO A 196 6.83 11.88 19.36
C PRO A 196 6.57 13.28 18.83
N THR A 197 6.48 13.42 17.51
CA THR A 197 5.76 14.55 16.93
C THR A 197 4.37 14.41 17.52
N GLU A 198 4.07 15.31 18.44
CA GLU A 198 2.80 15.41 19.14
C GLU A 198 1.68 15.10 18.16
N VAL A 199 0.99 13.97 18.37
CA VAL A 199 -0.34 13.74 17.79
C VAL A 199 -1.37 14.51 18.64
N ALA A 200 -1.01 15.74 19.02
CA ALA A 200 -1.85 16.72 19.68
C ALA A 200 -1.62 18.03 18.93
N ASP A 201 -2.70 18.55 18.34
CA ASP A 201 -2.80 19.79 17.56
C ASP A 201 -2.21 19.78 16.14
N ASN A 202 -2.92 19.12 15.21
CA ASN A 202 -3.45 19.61 13.91
C ASN A 202 -2.74 20.74 13.12
N LEU A 203 -1.45 20.98 13.29
CA LEU A 203 -0.66 21.93 12.52
C LEU A 203 0.69 21.29 12.18
N LEU A 204 1.17 21.57 10.96
CA LEU A 204 2.50 21.16 10.52
C LEU A 204 3.53 21.59 11.57
N ALA A 205 4.42 20.66 11.94
CA ALA A 205 5.54 20.98 12.81
C ALA A 205 6.27 22.22 12.28
N GLU A 206 6.61 23.16 13.15
CA GLU A 206 7.09 24.51 12.76
C GLU A 206 8.30 24.45 11.80
N ASN A 207 9.17 23.46 12.00
CA ASN A 207 10.32 23.18 11.14
C ASN A 207 9.98 22.58 9.76
N LYS A 208 8.77 22.06 9.57
CA LYS A 208 8.25 21.57 8.28
C LYS A 208 7.47 22.66 7.53
N VAL A 209 7.07 23.76 8.18
CA VAL A 209 6.30 24.83 7.55
C VAL A 209 7.08 25.47 6.41
N GLU A 210 8.34 25.81 6.62
CA GLU A 210 9.17 26.46 5.61
C GLU A 210 9.36 25.59 4.36
N ILE A 211 9.69 24.31 4.55
CA ILE A 211 9.84 23.34 3.46
C ILE A 211 8.50 23.13 2.73
N THR A 212 7.39 23.01 3.46
CA THR A 212 6.07 22.82 2.85
C THR A 212 5.63 24.04 2.05
N LEU A 213 5.95 25.25 2.54
CA LEU A 213 5.68 26.50 1.83
C LEU A 213 6.57 26.63 0.58
N GLU A 214 7.84 26.22 0.66
CA GLU A 214 8.75 26.18 -0.49
C GLU A 214 8.20 25.22 -1.56
N ASP A 215 7.86 23.99 -1.19
CA ASP A 215 7.24 23.00 -2.08
C ASP A 215 5.93 23.51 -2.69
N LEU A 216 5.05 24.12 -1.88
CA LEU A 216 3.78 24.70 -2.34
C LEU A 216 4.02 25.87 -3.30
N SER A 217 5.01 26.72 -3.03
CA SER A 217 5.36 27.86 -3.89
C SER A 217 6.01 27.43 -5.21
N ALA A 218 6.65 26.26 -5.24
CA ALA A 218 7.21 25.67 -6.44
C ALA A 218 6.14 25.02 -7.34
N LEU A 219 4.93 24.74 -6.82
CA LEU A 219 3.84 24.23 -7.63
C LEU A 219 3.39 25.28 -8.66
N LYS A 220 3.10 24.80 -9.87
CA LYS A 220 2.52 25.65 -10.91
C LYS A 220 1.16 26.16 -10.43
N GLU A 221 1.03 27.48 -10.33
CA GLU A 221 -0.25 28.10 -10.00
C GLU A 221 -1.30 27.74 -11.06
N VAL A 222 -2.41 27.16 -10.60
CA VAL A 222 -3.55 26.84 -11.46
C VAL A 222 -4.62 27.90 -11.22
N ASN A 223 -4.73 28.85 -12.16
CA ASN A 223 -5.80 29.83 -12.12
C ASN A 223 -7.11 29.20 -12.62
N LEU A 224 -7.99 28.84 -11.69
CA LEU A 224 -9.31 28.32 -12.01
C LEU A 224 -10.28 29.47 -12.22
N ASN A 225 -10.89 29.53 -13.41
CA ASN A 225 -11.87 30.55 -13.74
C ASN A 225 -13.04 30.54 -12.73
N LEU A 226 -13.35 31.72 -12.19
CA LEU A 226 -14.44 31.97 -11.24
C LEU A 226 -15.74 32.44 -11.92
N THR A 227 -15.70 32.71 -13.22
CA THR A 227 -16.84 33.20 -13.98
C THR A 227 -18.03 32.23 -13.84
N GLY A 228 -19.17 32.75 -13.39
CA GLY A 228 -20.41 31.99 -13.25
C GLY A 228 -20.50 31.09 -12.01
N ILE A 229 -19.48 31.08 -11.14
CA ILE A 229 -19.53 30.29 -9.90
C ILE A 229 -20.19 31.10 -8.81
N ARG A 230 -21.36 30.64 -8.39
CA ARG A 230 -22.18 31.26 -7.33
C ARG A 230 -22.17 30.44 -6.04
N SER A 231 -21.75 29.18 -6.10
CA SER A 231 -21.64 28.25 -4.98
C SER A 231 -20.44 28.60 -4.09
N VAL A 232 -20.57 29.63 -3.26
CA VAL A 232 -19.48 30.18 -2.45
C VAL A 232 -19.87 30.28 -0.98
N GLU A 233 -18.91 30.04 -0.09
CA GLU A 233 -19.03 30.23 1.36
C GLU A 233 -17.74 30.82 1.93
N GLY A 234 -17.86 31.49 3.08
CA GLY A 234 -16.73 32.05 3.80
C GLY A 234 -16.60 33.55 3.59
N ALA A 235 -15.41 34.09 3.88
CA ALA A 235 -15.17 35.52 3.88
C ALA A 235 -15.10 36.08 2.46
N GLU A 236 -15.76 37.23 2.21
CA GLU A 236 -15.74 37.90 0.92
C GLU A 236 -14.30 38.22 0.46
N ASN A 237 -13.46 38.67 1.41
CA ASN A 237 -12.05 39.01 1.22
C ASN A 237 -11.09 37.93 1.76
N GLY A 238 -11.54 36.67 1.88
CA GLY A 238 -10.68 35.57 2.33
C GLY A 238 -9.53 35.33 1.35
N TYR A 239 -8.29 35.43 1.83
CA TYR A 239 -7.08 35.27 1.02
C TYR A 239 -6.68 33.80 0.82
N ILE A 240 -7.21 32.88 1.64
CA ILE A 240 -7.09 31.43 1.43
C ILE A 240 -8.29 31.00 0.60
N VAL A 241 -8.09 30.86 -0.72
CA VAL A 241 -9.13 30.45 -1.66
C VAL A 241 -9.06 28.95 -1.88
N ILE A 242 -10.12 28.23 -1.51
CA ILE A 242 -10.23 26.78 -1.63
C ILE A 242 -11.24 26.44 -2.73
N GLN A 243 -10.86 25.55 -3.65
CA GLN A 243 -11.70 25.07 -4.74
C GLN A 243 -12.07 23.62 -4.46
N LYS A 244 -13.28 23.39 -3.94
CA LYS A 244 -13.71 22.06 -3.49
C LYS A 244 -14.53 21.37 -4.58
N PHE A 245 -13.96 20.37 -5.22
CA PHE A 245 -14.69 19.45 -6.10
C PHE A 245 -15.30 18.33 -5.26
N ALA A 246 -16.62 18.13 -5.36
CA ALA A 246 -17.31 17.20 -4.45
C ALA A 246 -18.50 16.48 -5.09
N ASP A 247 -18.79 15.31 -4.52
CA ASP A 247 -19.96 14.47 -4.78
C ASP A 247 -20.71 14.23 -3.47
N PHE A 248 -22.05 14.31 -3.49
CA PHE A 248 -22.92 14.24 -2.31
C PHE A 248 -23.11 12.83 -1.72
N LEU A 249 -22.70 11.77 -2.41
CA LEU A 249 -22.66 10.39 -1.88
C LEU A 249 -21.22 9.92 -1.62
N CYS A 250 -20.23 10.81 -1.64
CA CYS A 250 -18.86 10.48 -1.28
C CYS A 250 -18.61 10.74 0.22
N PRO A 251 -18.34 9.70 1.05
CA PRO A 251 -18.10 9.88 2.48
C PRO A 251 -16.91 10.80 2.79
N HIS A 252 -15.88 10.79 1.94
CA HIS A 252 -14.73 11.66 2.10
C HIS A 252 -15.07 13.12 1.79
N CYS A 253 -15.94 13.38 0.80
CA CYS A 253 -16.41 14.73 0.51
C CYS A 253 -17.26 15.30 1.64
N TYR A 254 -18.03 14.46 2.32
CA TYR A 254 -18.79 14.80 3.53
C TYR A 254 -17.86 15.18 4.68
N HIS A 255 -16.88 14.34 5.03
CA HIS A 255 -15.90 14.67 6.08
C HIS A 255 -15.11 15.94 5.75
N ALA A 256 -14.72 16.13 4.48
CA ALA A 256 -14.05 17.35 4.05
C ALA A 256 -14.94 18.60 4.21
N SER A 257 -16.26 18.51 4.02
CA SER A 257 -17.19 19.62 4.34
C SER A 257 -17.09 20.00 5.82
N GLN A 258 -17.13 19.01 6.72
CA GLN A 258 -17.10 19.24 8.16
C GLN A 258 -15.79 19.90 8.59
N LEU A 259 -14.66 19.38 8.09
CA LEU A 259 -13.33 19.96 8.37
C LEU A 259 -13.22 21.41 7.87
N LEU A 260 -13.74 21.72 6.69
CA LEU A 260 -13.73 23.09 6.17
C LEU A 260 -14.60 24.03 7.01
N GLN A 261 -15.76 23.57 7.49
CA GLN A 261 -16.58 24.37 8.41
C GLN A 261 -15.84 24.65 9.72
N GLU A 262 -15.18 23.65 10.30
CA GLU A 262 -14.37 23.82 11.51
C GLU A 262 -13.19 24.77 11.27
N ALA A 263 -12.52 24.65 10.12
CA ALA A 263 -11.44 25.55 9.72
C ALA A 263 -11.93 26.99 9.58
N MET A 264 -13.06 27.23 8.91
CA MET A 264 -13.64 28.57 8.77
C MET A 264 -14.04 29.18 10.12
N LYS A 265 -14.53 28.35 11.06
CA LYS A 265 -14.81 28.79 12.44
C LYS A 265 -13.54 29.12 13.21
N ARG A 266 -12.48 28.32 13.05
CA ARG A 266 -11.19 28.51 13.74
C ARG A 266 -10.42 29.72 13.21
N TRP A 267 -10.54 30.02 11.92
CA TRP A 267 -9.82 31.09 11.22
C TRP A 267 -10.78 32.07 10.53
N PRO A 268 -11.56 32.83 11.31
CA PRO A 268 -12.56 33.74 10.76
C PRO A 268 -11.91 34.81 9.86
N GLY A 269 -12.57 35.11 8.73
CA GLY A 269 -12.13 36.15 7.80
C GLY A 269 -11.03 35.73 6.81
N ARG A 270 -10.44 34.53 6.94
CA ARG A 270 -9.28 34.12 6.13
C ARG A 270 -9.61 33.24 4.94
N ILE A 271 -10.66 32.43 5.05
CA ILE A 271 -10.97 31.35 4.12
C ILE A 271 -12.19 31.71 3.27
N LYS A 272 -12.09 31.42 1.96
CA LYS A 272 -13.18 31.49 0.99
C LYS A 272 -13.22 30.17 0.21
N VAL A 273 -14.35 29.49 0.23
CA VAL A 273 -14.53 28.18 -0.42
C VAL A 273 -15.47 28.32 -1.60
N TYR A 274 -14.99 27.94 -2.78
CA TYR A 274 -15.81 27.75 -3.97
C TYR A 274 -16.13 26.27 -4.12
N TYR A 275 -17.42 25.94 -4.10
CA TYR A 275 -17.89 24.58 -4.26
C TYR A 275 -18.15 24.28 -5.73
N ARG A 276 -17.49 23.23 -6.21
CA ARG A 276 -17.63 22.72 -7.58
C ARG A 276 -18.25 21.33 -7.50
N HIS A 277 -19.38 21.16 -8.16
CA HIS A 277 -20.11 19.91 -8.12
C HIS A 277 -19.52 18.97 -9.18
N PHE A 278 -18.91 17.87 -8.72
CA PHE A 278 -18.27 16.88 -9.55
C PHE A 278 -18.83 15.49 -9.19
N PRO A 279 -20.07 15.19 -9.61
CA PRO A 279 -20.68 13.91 -9.30
C PRO A 279 -19.87 12.78 -9.90
N LEU A 280 -19.54 11.76 -9.11
CA LEU A 280 -18.83 10.55 -9.49
C LEU A 280 -19.78 9.54 -10.15
N ASP A 281 -20.57 10.03 -11.12
CA ASP A 281 -21.54 9.28 -11.89
C ASP A 281 -21.52 9.71 -13.36
N SER A 282 -21.26 8.78 -14.27
CA SER A 282 -21.20 9.04 -15.71
C SER A 282 -22.56 9.37 -16.35
N THR A 283 -23.67 9.28 -15.59
CA THR A 283 -25.00 9.70 -16.03
C THR A 283 -25.08 11.22 -16.25
N CYS A 284 -24.36 12.01 -15.45
CA CYS A 284 -24.39 13.48 -15.50
C CYS A 284 -23.00 14.13 -15.56
N ASN A 285 -21.93 13.36 -15.37
CA ASN A 285 -20.55 13.84 -15.50
C ASN A 285 -19.85 13.16 -16.70
N PRO A 286 -19.68 13.86 -17.83
CA PRO A 286 -19.11 13.26 -19.04
C PRO A 286 -17.62 12.92 -18.93
N GLU A 287 -16.91 13.47 -17.94
CA GLU A 287 -15.49 13.19 -17.69
C GLU A 287 -15.25 11.80 -17.08
N LEU A 288 -16.32 11.11 -16.65
CA LEU A 288 -16.22 9.79 -16.06
C LEU A 288 -16.44 8.71 -17.12
N HIS A 289 -15.37 8.01 -17.45
CA HIS A 289 -15.40 6.90 -18.39
C HIS A 289 -15.93 5.63 -17.70
N GLY A 290 -17.19 5.28 -17.96
CA GLY A 290 -17.81 4.07 -17.42
C GLY A 290 -19.31 3.98 -17.75
N LYS A 291 -19.88 2.77 -17.67
CA LYS A 291 -21.34 2.62 -17.80
C LYS A 291 -22.02 3.31 -16.61
N PRO A 292 -23.14 4.03 -16.82
CA PRO A 292 -23.88 4.64 -15.71
C PRO A 292 -24.28 3.54 -14.73
N ASN A 293 -23.89 3.72 -13.46
CA ASN A 293 -24.03 2.69 -12.43
C ASN A 293 -25.47 2.51 -11.96
N LYS A 294 -26.38 3.46 -12.27
CA LYS A 294 -27.76 3.49 -11.79
C LYS A 294 -28.69 4.17 -12.81
N PRO A 295 -30.03 3.97 -12.72
CA PRO A 295 -30.99 4.74 -13.50
C PRO A 295 -30.88 6.24 -13.19
N ILE A 296 -31.31 7.06 -14.14
CA ILE A 296 -31.37 8.53 -14.07
C ILE A 296 -32.02 8.96 -12.73
N GLY A 297 -31.31 9.78 -11.94
CA GLY A 297 -31.85 10.41 -10.73
C GLY A 297 -31.29 9.94 -9.38
N ASP A 298 -30.07 9.38 -9.31
CA ASP A 298 -29.39 9.20 -8.01
C ASP A 298 -28.97 10.56 -7.41
N TRP A 299 -28.82 10.59 -6.08
CA TRP A 299 -28.53 11.80 -5.30
C TRP A 299 -27.21 12.48 -5.68
N ARG A 300 -26.27 11.75 -6.32
CA ARG A 300 -25.04 12.33 -6.89
C ARG A 300 -25.35 13.46 -7.87
N CYS A 301 -26.14 13.15 -8.90
CA CYS A 301 -26.51 14.07 -9.96
C CYS A 301 -27.56 15.07 -9.49
N ASN A 302 -28.61 14.58 -8.82
CA ASN A 302 -29.70 15.43 -8.36
C ASN A 302 -29.24 16.43 -7.29
N GLY A 303 -28.40 16.00 -6.34
CA GLY A 303 -27.80 16.87 -5.34
C GLY A 303 -26.87 17.91 -5.98
N ALA A 304 -26.04 17.50 -6.95
CA ALA A 304 -25.22 18.43 -7.73
C ALA A 304 -26.06 19.50 -8.42
N GLN A 305 -27.10 19.10 -9.16
CA GLN A 305 -28.00 20.02 -9.84
C GLN A 305 -28.71 20.95 -8.86
N ALA A 306 -29.25 20.41 -7.77
CA ALA A 306 -29.99 21.18 -6.80
C ALA A 306 -29.08 22.17 -6.04
N ALA A 307 -27.83 21.81 -5.78
CA ALA A 307 -26.84 22.73 -5.20
C ALA A 307 -26.43 23.86 -6.16
N ILE A 308 -26.32 23.59 -7.46
CA ILE A 308 -26.12 24.63 -8.49
C ILE A 308 -27.30 25.61 -8.50
N CYS A 309 -28.53 25.11 -8.40
CA CYS A 309 -29.72 25.97 -8.30
C CYS A 309 -29.78 26.74 -6.98
N ALA A 310 -29.41 26.11 -5.86
CA ALA A 310 -29.40 26.76 -4.55
C ALA A 310 -28.38 27.90 -4.45
N ALA A 311 -27.33 27.87 -5.27
CA ALA A 311 -26.30 28.91 -5.35
C ALA A 311 -26.84 30.30 -5.72
N ASP A 312 -28.04 30.38 -6.30
CA ASP A 312 -28.74 31.64 -6.59
C ASP A 312 -29.39 32.29 -5.36
N PHE A 313 -29.38 31.60 -4.23
CA PHE A 313 -30.04 32.04 -3.01
C PHE A 313 -29.04 32.30 -1.89
N PRO A 314 -29.28 33.29 -1.00
CA PRO A 314 -28.38 33.61 0.11
C PRO A 314 -28.11 32.45 1.06
N LYS A 315 -28.99 31.44 1.11
CA LYS A 315 -28.91 30.27 2.00
C LYS A 315 -28.23 29.07 1.35
N PHE A 316 -27.41 29.29 0.34
CA PHE A 316 -26.65 28.23 -0.33
C PHE A 316 -25.82 27.39 0.65
N PRO A 317 -25.04 27.96 1.59
CA PRO A 317 -24.23 27.16 2.51
C PRO A 317 -25.07 26.20 3.36
N GLU A 318 -26.16 26.68 3.96
CA GLU A 318 -27.06 25.86 4.77
C GLU A 318 -27.69 24.74 3.95
N TYR A 319 -28.06 25.03 2.71
CA TYR A 319 -28.56 24.02 1.78
C TYR A 319 -27.47 22.98 1.46
N TYR A 320 -26.29 23.43 1.02
CA TYR A 320 -25.18 22.56 0.59
C TYR A 320 -24.77 21.58 1.68
N HIS A 321 -24.71 22.04 2.93
CA HIS A 321 -24.35 21.20 4.07
C HIS A 321 -25.50 20.32 4.55
N GLY A 322 -26.76 20.72 4.32
CA GLY A 322 -27.93 19.95 4.71
C GLY A 322 -28.28 18.79 3.77
N ILE A 323 -27.82 18.84 2.52
CA ILE A 323 -28.02 17.76 1.54
C ILE A 323 -26.91 16.71 1.53
N PHE A 324 -25.84 16.97 2.30
CA PHE A 324 -24.73 16.09 2.58
C PHE A 324 -25.09 15.11 3.69
#